data_AF-A0A165XI61-F1
#
_entry.id   AF-A0A165XI61-F1
#
_cell.length_a   1.000
_cell.length_b   1.000
_cell.length_c   1.000
_cell.angle_alpha   90.00
_cell.angle_beta   90.00
_cell.angle_gamma   90.00
#
_symmetry.space_group_name_H-M   'P 1'
#
loop_
_entity.id
_entity.type
_entity.pdbx_description
1 polymer ?
#
loop_
_entity_poly.entity_id
_entity_poly.type
_entity_poly.pdbx_seq_one_letter_code
_entity_poly.pdbx_strand_id
1 'polypeptide(L)'
;MHVWEQVYNPLGNIWLSAIIAAVPIIVFIVLLTVFKLKGYIAGLFSIIAAGIFAVFIYKMPAILVLMSAIYGILVGLWPVASIVFAAIFLYKITVKTGKFAIIEKSISFITVDQRLQVLIVAFSFGAFLEGAAGFGAPVAITAAILVGLGFSPALL
;
A
#
# COMPACT_ATOMS: atom_id res chain seq x y z
N MET A 1 -16.47 -11.39 -30.89
CA MET A 1 -16.50 -10.66 -29.60
C MET A 1 -16.29 -9.19 -29.90
N HIS A 2 -17.23 -8.32 -29.53
CA HIS A 2 -16.94 -6.88 -29.54
C HIS A 2 -16.01 -6.59 -28.36
N VAL A 3 -14.82 -6.06 -28.66
CA VAL A 3 -13.88 -5.57 -27.66
C VAL A 3 -14.48 -4.28 -27.10
N TRP A 4 -14.61 -4.18 -25.78
CA TRP A 4 -15.02 -2.92 -25.16
C TRP A 4 -13.86 -1.92 -25.27
N GLU A 5 -14.16 -0.75 -25.82
CA GLU A 5 -13.20 0.35 -25.88
C GLU A 5 -13.43 1.30 -24.71
N GLN A 6 -12.37 1.54 -23.95
CA GLN A 6 -12.42 2.44 -22.81
C GLN A 6 -12.49 3.90 -23.28
N VAL A 7 -13.60 4.56 -23.00
CA VAL A 7 -13.77 5.99 -23.24
C VAL A 7 -13.26 6.76 -22.02
N TYR A 8 -12.16 7.49 -22.18
CA TYR A 8 -11.56 8.29 -21.10
C TYR A 8 -12.36 9.56 -20.75
N ASN A 9 -13.19 10.04 -21.67
CA ASN A 9 -13.99 11.25 -21.53
C ASN A 9 -15.51 10.98 -21.68
N PRO A 10 -16.13 10.18 -20.79
CA PRO A 10 -17.56 9.85 -20.89
C PRO A 10 -18.49 11.06 -20.73
N LEU A 11 -18.01 12.15 -20.11
CA LEU A 11 -18.81 13.36 -19.81
C LEU A 11 -18.59 14.50 -20.81
N GLY A 12 -17.78 14.32 -21.85
CA GLY A 12 -17.39 15.38 -22.78
C GLY A 12 -16.39 16.39 -22.22
N ASN A 13 -16.16 16.43 -20.90
CA ASN A 13 -15.09 17.18 -20.25
C ASN A 13 -14.12 16.24 -19.50
N ILE A 14 -12.83 16.29 -19.87
CA ILE A 14 -11.79 15.44 -19.29
C ILE A 14 -11.58 15.70 -17.80
N TRP A 15 -11.73 16.95 -17.34
CA TRP A 15 -11.57 17.32 -15.94
C TRP A 15 -12.69 16.73 -15.07
N LEU A 16 -13.93 16.81 -15.54
CA LEU A 16 -15.07 16.20 -14.85
C LEU A 16 -14.93 14.68 -14.82
N SER A 17 -14.53 14.08 -15.95
CA SER A 17 -14.30 12.64 -16.03
C SER A 17 -13.18 12.19 -15.07
N ALA A 18 -12.10 12.95 -14.95
CA ALA A 18 -11.01 12.68 -14.02
C ALA A 18 -11.45 12.77 -12.54
N ILE A 19 -12.26 13.79 -12.19
CA ILE A 19 -12.80 13.93 -10.83
C ILE A 19 -13.64 12.72 -10.47
N ILE A 20 -14.51 12.26 -11.38
CA ILE A 20 -15.32 11.06 -11.17
C ILE A 20 -14.44 9.82 -11.02
N ALA A 21 -13.44 9.64 -11.89
CA ALA A 21 -12.50 8.53 -11.78
C ALA A 21 -11.74 8.51 -10.45
N ALA A 22 -11.51 9.68 -9.83
CA ALA A 22 -10.85 9.79 -8.53
C ALA A 22 -11.77 9.45 -7.34
N VAL A 23 -13.10 9.46 -7.50
CA VAL A 23 -14.04 9.25 -6.38
C VAL A 23 -13.77 7.94 -5.61
N PRO A 24 -13.58 6.77 -6.24
CA PRO A 24 -13.32 5.54 -5.48
C PRO A 24 -12.04 5.60 -4.64
N ILE A 25 -11.01 6.32 -5.11
CA ILE A 25 -9.74 6.54 -4.40
C ILE A 25 -9.97 7.47 -3.21
N ILE A 26 -10.70 8.57 -3.42
CA ILE A 26 -11.06 9.51 -2.35
C ILE A 26 -11.89 8.79 -1.28
N VAL A 27 -12.88 7.99 -1.67
CA VAL A 27 -13.68 7.16 -0.76
C VAL A 27 -12.77 6.24 0.05
N PHE A 28 -11.83 5.55 -0.58
CA PHE A 28 -10.88 4.69 0.12
C PHE A 28 -10.06 5.46 1.18
N ILE A 29 -9.48 6.61 0.80
CA ILE A 29 -8.67 7.44 1.69
C ILE A 29 -9.51 7.98 2.86
N VAL A 30 -10.71 8.48 2.60
CA VAL A 30 -11.60 9.03 3.63
C VAL A 30 -12.04 7.93 4.61
N LEU A 31 -12.36 6.73 4.13
CA LEU A 31 -12.72 5.60 4.99
C LEU A 31 -11.56 5.17 5.91
N LEU A 32 -10.31 5.28 5.46
CA LEU A 32 -9.14 4.98 6.28
C LEU A 32 -8.76 6.09 7.25
N THR A 33 -8.79 7.34 6.80
CA THR A 33 -8.24 8.48 7.57
C THR A 33 -9.25 9.09 8.52
N VAL A 34 -10.48 9.31 8.04
CA VAL A 34 -11.56 9.97 8.81
C VAL A 34 -12.33 8.93 9.62
N PHE A 35 -12.81 7.88 8.96
CA PHE A 35 -13.63 6.84 9.61
C PHE A 35 -12.79 5.76 10.30
N LYS A 36 -11.47 5.74 10.08
CA LYS A 36 -10.53 4.79 10.71
C LYS A 36 -10.96 3.34 10.57
N LEU A 37 -11.58 2.99 9.44
CA LEU A 37 -12.01 1.63 9.16
C LEU A 37 -10.81 0.73 8.87
N LYS A 38 -10.98 -0.57 9.07
CA LYS A 38 -9.97 -1.55 8.72
C LYS A 38 -9.77 -1.57 7.20
N GLY A 39 -8.53 -1.75 6.74
CA GLY A 39 -8.15 -1.70 5.32
C GLY A 39 -9.03 -2.54 4.39
N TYR A 40 -9.34 -3.77 4.79
CA TYR A 40 -10.18 -4.66 4.00
C TYR A 40 -11.63 -4.17 3.86
N ILE A 41 -12.16 -3.46 4.87
CA ILE A 41 -13.52 -2.89 4.84
C ILE A 41 -13.54 -1.68 3.91
N ALA A 42 -12.58 -0.76 4.08
CA ALA A 42 -12.44 0.40 3.20
C ALA A 42 -12.25 -0.01 1.73
N GLY A 43 -11.45 -1.05 1.50
CA GLY A 43 -11.21 -1.62 0.17
C GLY A 43 -12.50 -2.17 -0.47
N LEU A 44 -13.31 -2.90 0.30
CA LEU A 44 -14.59 -3.42 -0.19
C LEU A 44 -15.52 -2.30 -0.64
N PHE A 45 -15.70 -1.26 0.17
CA PHE A 45 -16.53 -0.10 -0.20
C PHE A 45 -15.97 0.64 -1.42
N SER A 46 -14.66 0.78 -1.53
CA SER A 46 -14.01 1.41 -2.69
C SER A 46 -14.22 0.61 -3.97
N ILE A 47 -14.13 -0.73 -3.93
CA ILE A 47 -14.41 -1.60 -5.09
C ILE A 47 -15.87 -1.48 -5.52
N ILE A 48 -16.80 -1.43 -4.57
CA ILE A 48 -18.23 -1.23 -4.86
C ILE A 48 -18.45 0.14 -5.53
N ALA A 49 -17.88 1.20 -4.97
CA ALA A 49 -17.96 2.54 -5.57
C ALA A 49 -17.37 2.55 -6.99
N ALA A 50 -16.18 1.97 -7.19
CA ALA A 50 -15.54 1.86 -8.51
C ALA A 50 -16.43 1.10 -9.51
N GLY A 51 -17.05 0.00 -9.09
CA GLY A 51 -17.97 -0.78 -9.92
C GLY A 51 -19.19 0.03 -10.35
N ILE A 52 -19.79 0.80 -9.43
CA ILE A 52 -20.92 1.69 -9.73
C ILE A 52 -20.51 2.72 -10.79
N PHE A 53 -19.40 3.44 -10.57
CA PHE A 53 -18.95 4.46 -11.53
C PHE A 53 -18.57 3.85 -12.89
N ALA A 54 -17.94 2.67 -12.90
CA ALA A 54 -17.57 1.99 -14.14
C ALA A 54 -18.79 1.59 -14.99
N VAL A 55 -19.84 1.05 -14.37
CA VAL A 55 -21.05 0.65 -15.10
C VAL A 55 -21.87 1.86 -15.54
N PHE A 56 -22.14 2.80 -14.64
CA PHE A 56 -23.11 3.87 -14.92
C PHE A 56 -22.52 5.04 -15.70
N ILE A 57 -21.24 5.37 -15.50
CA ILE A 57 -20.62 6.53 -16.13
C ILE A 57 -19.76 6.12 -17.32
N TYR A 58 -18.91 5.11 -17.15
CA TYR A 58 -18.03 4.63 -18.22
C TYR A 58 -18.70 3.58 -19.12
N LYS A 59 -19.95 3.22 -18.84
CA LYS A 59 -20.73 2.25 -19.61
C LYS A 59 -19.98 0.92 -19.81
N MET A 60 -19.17 0.56 -18.83
CA MET A 60 -18.40 -0.68 -18.84
C MET A 60 -19.36 -1.86 -18.63
N PRO A 61 -19.32 -2.90 -19.47
CA PRO A 61 -20.08 -4.12 -19.26
C PRO A 61 -19.84 -4.68 -17.86
N ALA A 62 -20.92 -5.00 -17.12
CA ALA A 62 -20.83 -5.50 -15.75
C ALA A 62 -19.96 -6.76 -15.63
N ILE A 63 -19.94 -7.59 -16.69
CA ILE A 63 -19.04 -8.75 -16.76
C ILE A 63 -17.57 -8.34 -16.68
N LEU A 64 -17.16 -7.29 -17.38
CA LEU A 64 -15.78 -6.81 -17.34
C LEU A 64 -15.45 -6.22 -15.97
N VAL A 65 -16.39 -5.55 -15.31
CA VAL A 65 -16.19 -5.03 -13.94
C VAL A 65 -15.90 -6.18 -12.97
N LEU A 66 -16.67 -7.26 -13.04
CA LEU A 66 -16.43 -8.46 -12.24
C LEU A 66 -15.09 -9.12 -12.59
N MET A 67 -14.76 -9.23 -13.89
CA MET A 67 -13.47 -9.78 -14.32
C MET A 67 -12.30 -8.94 -13.82
N SER A 68 -12.40 -7.60 -13.85
CA SER A 68 -11.39 -6.69 -13.31
C SER A 68 -11.25 -6.82 -11.80
N ALA A 69 -12.36 -6.99 -11.08
CA ALA A 69 -12.33 -7.22 -9.63
C ALA A 69 -11.64 -8.55 -9.29
N ILE A 70 -11.97 -9.63 -9.99
CA ILE A 70 -11.33 -10.95 -9.83
C ILE A 70 -9.84 -10.83 -10.18
N TYR A 71 -9.49 -10.16 -11.27
CA TYR A 71 -8.10 -9.92 -11.66
C TYR A 71 -7.34 -9.19 -10.55
N GLY A 72 -7.92 -8.14 -9.96
CA GLY A 72 -7.33 -7.44 -8.82
C GLY A 72 -7.11 -8.34 -7.59
N ILE A 73 -8.07 -9.22 -7.28
CA ILE A 73 -7.93 -10.21 -6.20
C ILE A 73 -6.78 -11.18 -6.52
N LEU A 74 -6.70 -11.69 -7.75
CA LEU A 74 -5.64 -12.60 -8.17
C LEU A 74 -4.27 -11.93 -8.09
N VAL A 75 -4.13 -10.69 -8.56
CA VAL A 75 -2.89 -9.90 -8.44
C VAL A 75 -2.51 -9.65 -6.98
N GLY A 76 -3.51 -9.38 -6.13
CA GLY A 76 -3.32 -9.23 -4.68
C GLY A 76 -2.81 -10.52 -4.03
N LEU A 77 -3.38 -11.66 -4.40
CA LEU A 77 -2.93 -12.98 -3.93
C LEU A 77 -1.56 -13.36 -4.51
N TRP A 78 -1.30 -13.00 -5.76
CA TRP A 78 -0.07 -13.29 -6.48
C TRP A 78 0.16 -12.25 -7.58
N PRO A 79 1.23 -11.43 -7.54
CA PRO A 79 2.44 -11.58 -6.74
C PRO A 79 2.47 -10.79 -5.43
N VAL A 80 1.49 -9.95 -5.11
CA VAL A 80 1.63 -9.00 -3.98
C VAL A 80 1.80 -9.74 -2.65
N ALA A 81 0.96 -10.73 -2.35
CA ALA A 81 1.08 -11.49 -1.10
C ALA A 81 2.37 -12.32 -1.01
N SER A 82 2.94 -12.79 -2.13
CA SER A 82 4.18 -13.57 -2.10
C SER A 82 5.38 -12.72 -1.68
N ILE A 83 5.40 -11.44 -2.07
CA ILE A 83 6.45 -10.51 -1.66
C ILE A 83 6.34 -10.18 -0.17
N VAL A 84 5.13 -9.87 0.31
CA VAL A 84 4.89 -9.61 1.75
C VAL A 84 5.25 -10.83 2.59
N PHE A 85 4.87 -12.04 2.13
CA PHE A 85 5.23 -13.30 2.78
C PHE A 85 6.76 -13.47 2.86
N ALA A 86 7.47 -13.29 1.74
CA ALA A 86 8.93 -13.41 1.70
C ALA A 86 9.62 -12.39 2.63
N ALA A 87 9.13 -11.14 2.67
CA ALA A 87 9.65 -10.10 3.54
C ALA A 87 9.45 -10.42 5.03
N ILE A 88 8.25 -10.84 5.43
CA ILE A 88 7.96 -11.26 6.82
C ILE A 88 8.78 -12.50 7.19
N PHE A 89 8.93 -13.44 6.26
CA PHE A 89 9.76 -14.64 6.47
C PHE A 89 11.22 -14.28 6.71
N LEU A 90 11.80 -13.41 5.87
CA LEU A 90 13.16 -12.90 6.02
C LEU A 90 13.36 -12.14 7.34
N TYR A 91 12.38 -11.30 7.72
CA TYR A 91 12.38 -10.60 9.00
C TYR A 91 12.42 -11.61 10.17
N LYS A 92 11.53 -12.61 10.17
CA LYS A 92 11.49 -13.64 11.21
C LYS A 92 12.79 -14.45 11.30
N ILE A 93 13.42 -14.77 10.17
CA ILE A 93 14.74 -15.43 10.16
C ILE A 93 15.81 -14.52 10.80
N THR A 94 15.85 -13.25 10.41
CA THR A 94 16.83 -12.27 10.91
C THR A 94 16.69 -12.06 12.43
N VAL A 95 15.46 -12.03 12.93
CA VAL A 95 15.18 -11.96 14.38
C VAL A 95 15.60 -13.25 15.08
N LYS A 96 15.19 -14.42 14.58
CA LYS A 96 15.49 -15.72 15.21
C LYS A 96 16.99 -16.05 15.22
N THR A 97 17.75 -15.59 14.23
CA THR A 97 19.20 -15.81 14.12
C THR A 97 20.03 -14.82 14.94
N GLY A 98 19.40 -13.88 15.64
CA GLY A 98 20.10 -12.81 16.38
C GLY A 98 20.83 -11.80 15.49
N LYS A 99 20.73 -11.95 14.16
CA LYS A 99 21.33 -11.03 13.19
C LYS A 99 20.64 -9.66 13.20
N PHE A 100 19.39 -9.60 13.65
CA PHE A 100 18.69 -8.33 13.85
C PHE A 100 19.42 -7.41 14.85
N ALA A 101 19.93 -7.96 15.96
CA ALA A 101 20.71 -7.18 16.93
C ALA A 101 22.02 -6.64 16.33
N ILE A 102 22.59 -7.32 15.33
CA ILE A 102 23.77 -6.84 14.61
C ILE A 102 23.40 -5.69 13.67
N ILE A 103 22.25 -5.76 13.00
CA ILE A 103 21.73 -4.65 12.18
C ILE A 103 21.44 -3.43 13.06
N GLU A 104 20.75 -3.62 14.18
CA GLU A 104 20.45 -2.58 15.17
C GLU A 104 21.74 -1.90 15.67
N LYS A 105 22.73 -2.71 16.08
CA LYS A 105 24.02 -2.21 16.56
C LYS A 105 24.79 -1.47 15.46
N SER A 106 24.73 -1.94 14.22
CA SER A 106 25.38 -1.29 13.06
C SER A 106 24.75 0.07 12.77
N ILE A 107 23.42 0.20 12.89
CA ILE A 107 22.70 1.46 12.68
C ILE A 107 22.97 2.44 13.84
N SER A 108 22.94 1.96 15.10
CA SER A 108 23.23 2.78 16.29
C SER A 108 24.66 3.33 16.33
N PHE A 109 25.60 2.68 15.62
CA PHE A 109 26.99 3.11 15.57
C PHE A 109 27.25 4.21 14.53
N ILE A 110 26.35 4.39 13.55
CA ILE A 110 26.51 5.42 12.50
C ILE A 110 26.34 6.83 13.08
N THR A 111 25.39 7.00 13.99
CA THR A 111 25.13 8.29 14.64
C THR A 111 24.45 8.11 15.98
N VAL A 112 24.83 8.95 16.94
CA VAL A 112 24.22 9.03 18.27
C VAL A 112 23.05 10.03 18.28
N ASP A 113 22.91 10.86 17.24
CA ASP A 113 21.80 11.81 17.14
C ASP A 113 20.53 11.09 16.68
N GLN A 114 19.52 11.06 17.55
CA GLN A 114 18.23 10.43 17.29
C GLN A 114 17.54 10.94 16.01
N ARG A 115 17.73 12.21 15.63
CA ARG A 115 17.11 12.77 14.41
C ARG A 115 17.72 12.18 13.15
N LEU A 116 19.04 12.07 13.12
CA LEU A 116 19.77 11.46 12.00
C LEU A 116 19.50 9.96 11.93
N GLN A 117 19.34 9.30 13.07
CA GLN A 117 19.01 7.88 13.15
C GLN A 117 17.62 7.58 12.56
N VAL A 118 16.61 8.42 12.86
CA VAL A 118 15.28 8.32 12.22
C VAL A 118 15.40 8.48 10.71
N LEU A 119 16.18 9.46 10.24
CA LEU A 119 16.35 9.70 8.82
C LEU A 119 17.01 8.49 8.11
N ILE A 120 18.04 7.90 8.71
CA ILE A 120 18.71 6.72 8.14
C ILE A 120 17.75 5.51 8.08
N VAL A 121 16.96 5.28 9.13
CA VAL A 121 16.08 4.10 9.21
C VAL A 121 14.77 4.30 8.44
N ALA A 122 14.02 5.37 8.73
CA ALA A 122 12.72 5.61 8.14
C ALA A 122 12.82 6.00 6.66
N PHE A 123 13.82 6.81 6.29
CA PHE A 123 13.96 7.32 4.93
C PHE A 123 14.89 6.45 4.08
N SER A 124 16.18 6.32 4.43
CA SER A 124 17.14 5.60 3.57
C SER A 124 16.91 4.09 3.54
N PHE A 125 16.82 3.45 4.72
CA PHE A 125 16.59 2.00 4.80
C PHE A 125 15.15 1.63 4.40
N GLY A 126 14.17 2.46 4.77
CA GLY A 126 12.79 2.34 4.30
C GLY A 126 12.68 2.39 2.78
N ALA A 127 13.30 3.36 2.12
CA ALA A 127 13.30 3.46 0.66
C ALA A 127 14.02 2.30 -0.03
N PHE A 128 15.13 1.82 0.55
CA PHE A 128 15.82 0.61 0.07
C PHE A 128 14.91 -0.62 0.13
N LEU A 129 14.24 -0.82 1.26
CA LEU A 129 13.28 -1.90 1.43
C LEU A 129 12.05 -1.73 0.52
N GLU A 130 11.61 -0.49 0.22
CA GLU A 130 10.52 -0.23 -0.74
C GLU A 130 10.93 -0.57 -2.17
N GLY A 131 12.19 -0.30 -2.54
CA GLY A 131 12.74 -0.75 -3.81
C GLY A 131 12.86 -2.28 -3.93
N ALA A 132 13.04 -3.00 -2.82
CA ALA A 132 13.23 -4.45 -2.80
C ALA A 132 11.94 -5.27 -2.57
N ALA A 133 11.03 -4.77 -1.74
CA ALA A 133 9.82 -5.46 -1.29
C ALA A 133 8.51 -4.78 -1.74
N GLY A 134 8.52 -3.45 -1.94
CA GLY A 134 7.33 -2.68 -2.33
C GLY A 134 6.11 -2.81 -1.40
N PHE A 135 5.03 -2.15 -1.78
CA PHE A 135 3.68 -2.30 -1.21
C PHE A 135 3.58 -2.01 0.29
N GLY A 136 4.39 -1.08 0.82
CA GLY A 136 4.26 -0.59 2.20
C GLY A 136 4.71 -1.55 3.31
N ALA A 137 5.16 -2.77 2.96
CA ALA A 137 5.84 -3.67 3.89
C ALA A 137 7.09 -3.03 4.59
N PRO A 138 7.89 -2.20 3.92
CA PRO A 138 9.02 -1.48 4.51
C PRO A 138 8.65 -0.56 5.66
N VAL A 139 7.50 0.11 5.56
CA VAL A 139 7.02 1.03 6.59
C VAL A 139 6.80 0.27 7.90
N ALA A 140 6.24 -0.93 7.83
CA ALA A 140 6.05 -1.78 9.01
C ALA A 140 7.39 -2.24 9.63
N ILE A 141 8.37 -2.61 8.78
CA ILE A 141 9.69 -3.09 9.24
C ILE A 141 10.48 -1.94 9.87
N THR A 142 10.53 -0.77 9.22
CA THR A 142 11.24 0.41 9.72
C THR A 142 10.62 0.96 11.00
N ALA A 143 9.29 0.98 11.09
CA ALA A 143 8.60 1.35 12.33
C ALA A 143 8.95 0.40 13.50
N ALA A 144 8.99 -0.92 13.26
CA ALA A 144 9.40 -1.89 14.28
C ALA A 144 10.85 -1.69 14.75
N ILE A 145 11.77 -1.38 13.82
CA ILE A 145 13.17 -1.06 14.14
C ILE A 145 13.25 0.21 15.00
N LEU A 146 12.52 1.27 14.64
CA LEU A 146 12.54 2.53 15.39
C LEU A 146 11.98 2.38 16.81
N VAL A 147 10.90 1.62 16.97
CA VAL A 147 10.39 1.27 18.31
C VAL A 147 11.42 0.47 19.10
N GLY A 148 12.12 -0.49 18.47
CA GLY A 148 13.22 -1.24 19.10
C GLY A 148 14.39 -0.36 19.55
N LEU A 149 14.68 0.71 18.82
CA LEU A 149 15.70 1.71 19.12
C LEU A 149 15.29 2.72 20.22
N GLY A 150 14.09 2.59 20.79
CA GLY A 150 13.59 3.43 21.88
C GLY A 150 12.80 4.67 21.44
N PHE A 151 12.43 4.78 20.15
CA PHE A 151 11.55 5.85 19.70
C PHE A 151 10.11 5.61 20.17
N SER A 152 9.47 6.67 20.66
CA SER A 152 8.08 6.58 21.12
C SER A 152 7.15 6.31 19.94
N PRO A 153 6.24 5.33 20.01
CA PRO A 153 5.26 5.05 18.95
C PRO A 153 4.32 6.22 18.63
N ALA A 154 4.21 7.21 19.52
CA ALA A 154 3.37 8.40 19.34
C ALA A 154 4.07 9.52 18.53
N LEU A 155 5.36 9.38 18.25
CA LEU A 155 6.19 10.32 17.48
C LEU A 155 6.55 9.80 16.08
N LEU A 156 6.12 8.56 15.75
CA LEU A 156 6.26 7.86 14.47
C LEU A 156 4.98 8.02 13.64
#